data_AF-A0A8S3S5M0-F1
#
_entry.id   AF-A0A8S3S5M0-F1
#
_cell.length_a   1.000
_cell.length_b   1.000
_cell.length_c   1.000
_cell.angle_alpha   90.00
_cell.angle_beta   90.00
_cell.angle_gamma   90.00
#
_symmetry.space_group_name_H-M   'P 1'
#
loop_
_entity.id
_entity.type
_entity.pdbx_description
1 polymer ?
#
loop_
_entity_poly.entity_id
_entity_poly.type
_entity_poly.pdbx_seq_one_letter_code
_entity_poly.pdbx_strand_id
1 'polypeptide(L)'
;MHSNEISCREIFIKPGGKLEDLAQIAFSKLKSIKEKKIVYIMAGIPDICTRVKSLGYEESYFDYLNTTKLEDIKNMFMNIRNRLESIQCKVVFVPITAMNIRNWNIHRFDIGKTSKLLYFPDIMQAHLNELIKQINKFITMTNELENLVTPFLHTYVYKSSGLKLDIFIQN
;
A
#
# COMPACT_ATOMS: atom_id res chain seq x y z
N MET A 1 -13.84 -12.33 -33.10
CA MET A 1 -13.82 -11.96 -31.67
C MET A 1 -12.38 -11.60 -31.32
N HIS A 2 -12.05 -10.30 -31.31
CA HIS A 2 -10.70 -9.85 -30.99
C HIS A 2 -10.56 -9.74 -29.46
N SER A 3 -9.71 -10.58 -28.89
CA SER A 3 -9.20 -10.43 -27.54
C SER A 3 -8.38 -9.14 -27.47
N ASN A 4 -8.95 -8.11 -26.84
CA ASN A 4 -8.19 -6.93 -26.44
C ASN A 4 -7.20 -7.37 -25.35
N GLU A 5 -5.99 -7.73 -25.76
CA GLU A 5 -4.86 -7.84 -24.85
C GLU A 5 -4.63 -6.46 -24.21
N ILE A 6 -5.02 -6.32 -22.95
CA ILE A 6 -4.65 -5.18 -22.12
C ILE A 6 -3.14 -5.31 -21.90
N SER A 7 -2.36 -4.73 -22.81
CA SER A 7 -0.92 -4.59 -22.68
C SER A 7 -0.62 -3.75 -21.43
N CYS A 8 -0.39 -4.43 -20.31
CA CYS A 8 0.06 -3.83 -19.06
C CYS A 8 1.47 -3.26 -19.28
N ARG A 9 1.56 -2.02 -19.75
CA ARG A 9 2.83 -1.33 -19.93
C ARG A 9 3.33 -0.88 -18.55
N GLU A 10 4.24 -1.70 -18.02
CA GLU A 10 5.15 -1.43 -16.90
C GLU A 10 4.51 -1.36 -15.49
N ILE A 11 4.85 -2.36 -14.65
CA ILE A 11 4.58 -2.35 -13.22
C ILE A 11 5.84 -1.84 -12.50
N PHE A 12 5.76 -0.66 -11.89
CA PHE A 12 6.85 -0.13 -11.06
C PHE A 12 6.63 -0.49 -9.60
N ILE A 13 7.38 -1.47 -9.10
CA ILE A 13 7.38 -1.85 -7.69
C ILE A 13 8.65 -1.31 -7.05
N LYS A 14 8.52 -0.54 -5.96
CA LYS A 14 9.64 -0.09 -5.13
C LYS A 14 9.38 -0.45 -3.67
N PRO A 15 9.81 -1.65 -3.23
CA PRO A 15 9.55 -2.13 -1.87
C PRO A 15 10.08 -1.16 -0.81
N GLY A 16 9.24 -0.80 0.15
CA GLY A 16 9.62 0.06 1.28
C GLY A 16 9.76 1.56 0.97
N GLY A 17 9.37 2.03 -0.22
CA GLY A 17 9.20 3.46 -0.50
C GLY A 17 7.89 3.99 0.11
N LYS A 18 7.87 5.27 0.50
CA LYS A 18 6.63 5.95 0.89
C LYS A 18 5.77 6.24 -0.33
N LEU A 19 4.45 6.21 -0.17
CA LEU A 19 3.51 6.41 -1.25
C LEU A 19 3.74 7.73 -2.00
N GLU A 20 4.02 8.82 -1.28
CA GLU A 20 4.28 10.14 -1.88
C GLU A 20 5.49 10.12 -2.83
N ASP A 21 6.58 9.44 -2.44
CA ASP A 21 7.78 9.31 -3.27
C ASP A 21 7.46 8.53 -4.56
N LEU A 22 6.67 7.47 -4.44
CA LEU A 22 6.25 6.65 -5.58
C LEU A 22 5.33 7.42 -6.51
N ALA A 23 4.40 8.18 -5.95
CA ALA A 23 3.52 9.06 -6.70
C ALA A 23 4.29 10.16 -7.44
N GLN A 24 5.32 10.74 -6.81
CA GLN A 24 6.19 11.72 -7.45
C GLN A 24 6.94 11.12 -8.65
N ILE A 25 7.50 9.92 -8.49
CA ILE A 25 8.19 9.21 -9.58
C ILE A 25 7.20 8.90 -10.71
N ALA A 26 6.01 8.39 -10.37
CA ALA A 26 4.96 8.11 -11.34
C ALA A 26 4.56 9.37 -12.10
N PHE A 27 4.29 10.48 -11.41
CA PHE A 27 3.93 11.75 -12.04
C PHE A 27 5.00 12.22 -13.03
N SER A 28 6.27 12.24 -12.63
CA SER A 28 7.38 12.67 -13.49
C SER A 28 7.49 11.84 -14.77
N LYS A 29 7.26 10.53 -14.68
CA LYS A 29 7.31 9.62 -15.85
C LYS A 29 6.07 9.75 -16.73
N LEU A 30 4.90 9.85 -16.13
CA LEU A 30 3.63 9.83 -16.86
C LEU A 30 3.33 11.16 -17.54
N LYS A 31 3.91 12.27 -17.07
CA LYS A 31 3.73 13.62 -17.62
C LYS A 31 4.12 13.75 -19.10
N SER A 32 5.10 12.97 -19.56
CA SER A 32 5.57 13.03 -20.96
C SER A 32 4.75 12.17 -21.92
N ILE A 33 3.91 11.28 -21.42
CA ILE A 33 3.14 10.33 -22.22
C ILE A 33 1.77 10.92 -22.53
N LYS A 34 1.43 11.07 -23.81
CA LYS A 34 0.22 11.76 -24.29
C LYS A 34 -1.08 10.95 -24.21
N GLU A 35 -0.99 9.63 -24.02
CA GLU A 35 -2.15 8.74 -23.98
C GLU A 35 -2.87 8.79 -22.62
N LYS A 36 -4.19 8.54 -22.63
CA LYS A 36 -4.99 8.31 -21.42
C LYS A 36 -4.51 7.04 -20.73
N LYS A 37 -4.39 7.09 -19.40
CA LYS A 37 -3.83 5.99 -18.60
C LYS A 37 -4.72 5.69 -17.42
N ILE A 38 -4.69 4.44 -16.97
CA ILE A 38 -5.24 4.05 -15.69
C ILE A 38 -4.05 3.79 -14.76
N VAL A 39 -4.05 4.46 -13.60
CA VAL A 39 -2.99 4.33 -12.60
C VAL A 39 -3.60 3.70 -11.36
N TYR A 40 -3.05 2.55 -10.97
CA TYR A 40 -3.41 1.86 -9.74
C TYR A 40 -2.49 2.32 -8.61
N ILE A 41 -3.07 2.71 -7.48
CA ILE A 41 -2.34 3.27 -6.34
C ILE A 41 -2.62 2.44 -5.11
N MET A 42 -1.56 1.89 -4.53
CA MET A 42 -1.62 1.04 -3.35
C MET A 42 -0.68 1.58 -2.28
N ALA A 43 -1.25 1.99 -1.15
CA ALA A 43 -0.48 2.28 0.06
C ALA A 43 -0.12 0.96 0.76
N GLY A 44 0.94 0.99 1.55
CA GLY A 44 1.40 -0.14 2.35
C GLY A 44 1.46 0.19 3.84
N ILE A 45 1.82 -0.84 4.61
CA ILE A 45 2.08 -0.68 6.05
C ILE A 45 3.14 0.39 6.35
N PRO A 46 4.21 0.57 5.55
CA PRO A 46 5.17 1.67 5.78
C PRO A 46 4.57 3.08 5.75
N ASP A 47 3.41 3.27 5.12
CA ASP A 47 2.72 4.57 5.09
C ASP A 47 1.89 4.81 6.37
N ILE A 48 1.44 3.72 7.01
CA ILE A 48 0.57 3.76 8.20
C ILE A 48 1.38 3.61 9.50
N CYS A 49 2.45 2.81 9.47
CA CYS A 49 3.31 2.55 10.61
C CYS A 49 4.52 3.48 10.62
N THR A 50 5.04 3.72 11.81
CA THR A 50 6.32 4.42 11.99
C THR A 50 7.43 3.38 11.98
N ARG A 51 8.51 3.67 11.25
CA ARG A 51 9.72 2.84 11.22
C ARG A 51 10.79 3.50 12.08
N VAL A 52 11.27 2.79 13.09
CA VAL A 52 12.45 3.20 13.85
C VAL A 52 13.66 2.55 13.19
N LYS A 53 14.67 3.35 12.87
CA LYS A 53 15.93 2.87 12.29
C LYS A 53 17.10 3.51 13.02
N SER A 54 17.95 2.68 13.61
CA SER A 54 19.25 3.06 14.18
C SER A 54 20.32 2.02 13.78
N LEU A 55 21.57 2.25 14.17
CA LEU A 55 22.67 1.33 13.82
C LEU A 55 22.39 -0.07 14.41
N GLY A 56 22.17 -1.06 13.54
CA GLY A 56 21.89 -2.45 13.95
C GLY A 56 20.47 -2.72 14.47
N TYR A 57 19.54 -1.79 14.28
CA TYR A 57 18.15 -1.94 14.74
C TYR A 57 17.15 -1.32 13.76
N GLU A 58 16.14 -2.10 13.40
CA GLU A 58 15.08 -1.67 12.49
C GLU A 58 13.77 -2.39 12.78
N GLU A 59 12.77 -1.64 13.24
CA GLU A 59 11.43 -2.15 13.54
C GLU A 59 10.34 -1.22 13.00
N SER A 60 9.18 -1.81 12.74
CA SER A 60 7.95 -1.07 12.45
C SER A 60 6.99 -1.17 13.63
N TYR A 61 6.38 -0.06 14.00
CA TYR A 61 5.36 0.00 15.05
C TYR A 61 4.21 0.91 14.62
N PHE A 62 3.03 0.67 15.17
CA PHE A 62 1.88 1.52 14.95
C PHE A 62 1.67 2.43 16.17
N ASP A 63 1.81 3.74 15.95
CA ASP A 63 1.52 4.75 16.96
C ASP A 63 0.01 4.99 17.03
N TYR A 64 -0.68 4.15 17.81
CA TYR A 64 -2.13 4.23 17.96
C TYR A 64 -2.61 5.46 18.74
N LEU A 65 -1.69 6.21 19.38
CA LEU A 65 -2.02 7.49 20.03
C LEU A 65 -2.15 8.62 19.00
N ASN A 66 -1.63 8.42 17.79
CA ASN A 66 -1.73 9.41 16.72
C ASN A 66 -3.10 9.29 16.01
N THR A 67 -4.05 10.12 16.43
CA THR A 67 -5.42 10.13 15.90
C THR A 67 -5.55 10.79 14.52
N THR A 68 -4.55 11.54 14.03
CA THR A 68 -4.63 12.22 12.72
C THR A 68 -4.30 11.29 11.55
N LYS A 69 -3.75 10.10 11.84
CA LYS A 69 -3.23 9.17 10.83
C LYS A 69 -4.22 8.84 9.71
N LEU A 70 -5.50 8.66 10.01
CA LEU A 70 -6.52 8.39 8.99
C LEU A 70 -6.67 9.55 8.01
N GLU A 71 -6.77 10.76 8.54
CA GLU A 71 -7.02 11.96 7.74
C GLU A 71 -5.78 12.32 6.91
N ASP A 72 -4.59 12.15 7.47
CA ASP A 72 -3.32 12.31 6.76
C ASP A 72 -3.25 11.38 5.55
N ILE A 73 -3.63 10.11 5.72
CA ILE A 73 -3.66 9.12 4.63
C ILE A 73 -4.71 9.50 3.57
N LYS A 74 -5.92 9.90 3.96
CA LYS A 74 -6.96 10.34 3.00
C LYS A 74 -6.49 11.55 2.18
N ASN A 75 -5.94 12.55 2.86
CA ASN A 75 -5.41 13.76 2.22
C ASN A 75 -4.29 13.40 1.24
N MET A 76 -3.38 12.50 1.63
CA MET A 76 -2.33 11.99 0.75
C MET A 76 -2.90 11.33 -0.51
N PHE A 77 -3.89 10.43 -0.38
CA PHE A 77 -4.55 9.80 -1.53
C PHE A 77 -5.17 10.84 -2.47
N MET A 78 -5.94 11.80 -1.92
CA MET A 78 -6.60 12.83 -2.72
C MET A 78 -5.60 13.76 -3.41
N ASN A 79 -4.53 14.15 -2.73
CA ASN A 79 -3.46 14.95 -3.31
C ASN A 79 -2.79 14.22 -4.49
N ILE A 80 -2.49 12.93 -4.33
CA ILE A 80 -1.91 12.11 -5.40
C ILE A 80 -2.87 12.02 -6.58
N ARG A 81 -4.17 11.78 -6.33
CA ARG A 81 -5.20 11.77 -7.37
C ARG A 81 -5.22 13.07 -8.16
N ASN A 82 -5.40 14.20 -7.47
CA ASN A 82 -5.50 15.52 -8.11
C ASN A 82 -4.30 15.79 -9.01
N ARG A 83 -3.10 15.43 -8.55
CA ARG A 83 -1.87 15.58 -9.32
C ARG A 83 -1.86 14.71 -10.58
N LEU A 84 -2.23 13.43 -10.49
CA LEU A 84 -2.25 12.53 -11.65
C LEU A 84 -3.39 12.85 -12.63
N GLU A 85 -4.55 13.26 -12.13
CA GLU A 85 -5.68 13.66 -12.97
C GLU A 85 -5.39 14.96 -13.74
N SER A 86 -4.56 15.86 -13.19
CA SER A 86 -4.09 17.06 -13.91
C SER A 86 -3.30 16.74 -15.19
N ILE A 87 -2.77 15.52 -15.32
CA ILE A 87 -2.09 15.00 -16.52
C ILE A 87 -2.90 13.90 -17.21
N GLN A 88 -4.23 13.95 -17.09
CA GLN A 88 -5.20 13.08 -17.79
C GLN A 88 -5.07 11.59 -17.46
N CYS A 89 -4.54 11.24 -16.29
CA CYS A 89 -4.57 9.87 -15.78
C CYS A 89 -5.87 9.62 -15.01
N LYS A 90 -6.52 8.47 -15.21
CA LYS A 90 -7.58 7.97 -14.34
C LYS A 90 -6.95 7.21 -13.17
N VAL A 91 -7.30 7.58 -11.95
CA VAL A 91 -6.73 6.96 -10.74
C VAL A 91 -7.71 5.97 -10.13
N VAL A 92 -7.20 4.77 -9.82
CA VAL A 92 -7.92 3.71 -9.11
C VAL A 92 -7.14 3.39 -7.85
N PHE A 93 -7.78 3.55 -6.69
CA PHE A 93 -7.17 3.20 -5.41
C PHE A 93 -7.32 1.71 -5.11
N VAL A 94 -6.32 1.14 -4.45
CA VAL A 94 -6.21 -0.29 -4.19
C VAL A 94 -6.20 -0.52 -2.68
N PRO A 95 -7.01 -1.46 -2.15
CA PRO A 95 -7.05 -1.75 -0.73
C PRO A 95 -5.68 -2.15 -0.17
N ILE A 96 -5.40 -1.67 1.03
CA ILE A 96 -4.20 -2.01 1.80
C ILE A 96 -4.39 -3.42 2.36
N THR A 97 -3.40 -4.26 2.14
CA THR A 97 -3.39 -5.63 2.68
C THR A 97 -3.05 -5.58 4.17
N ALA A 98 -3.88 -6.23 4.98
CA ALA A 98 -3.59 -6.38 6.39
C ALA A 98 -2.29 -7.18 6.59
N MET A 99 -1.47 -6.76 7.55
CA MET A 99 -0.25 -7.43 7.91
C MET A 99 -0.13 -7.47 9.43
N ASN A 100 0.36 -8.59 9.94
CA ASN A 100 0.71 -8.71 11.33
C ASN A 100 2.09 -8.07 11.57
N ILE A 101 2.14 -6.97 12.34
CA ILE A 101 3.37 -6.22 12.65
C ILE A 101 4.38 -7.12 13.35
N ARG A 102 3.92 -8.00 14.25
CA ARG A 102 4.80 -8.95 14.94
C ARG A 102 5.47 -9.89 13.94
N ASN A 103 4.72 -10.46 13.00
CA ASN A 103 5.29 -11.33 11.97
C ASN A 103 6.30 -10.57 11.09
N TRP A 104 6.01 -9.31 10.76
CA TRP A 104 6.95 -8.47 10.03
C TRP A 104 8.24 -8.23 10.81
N ASN A 105 8.16 -7.84 12.07
CA ASN A 105 9.34 -7.59 12.89
C ASN A 105 10.14 -8.88 13.13
N ILE A 106 9.47 -10.03 13.33
CA ILE A 106 10.12 -11.36 13.39
C ILE A 106 10.88 -11.62 12.09
N HIS A 107 10.25 -11.44 10.93
CA HIS A 107 10.94 -11.62 9.66
C HIS A 107 12.19 -10.73 9.55
N ARG A 108 12.13 -9.45 10.00
CA ARG A 108 13.29 -8.54 10.03
C ARG A 108 14.39 -9.03 10.96
N PHE A 109 14.03 -9.63 12.09
CA PHE A 109 14.99 -10.25 13.01
C PHE A 109 15.68 -11.44 12.35
N ASP A 110 14.92 -12.33 11.71
CA ASP A 110 15.43 -13.52 11.03
C ASP A 110 16.44 -13.20 9.92
N ILE A 111 16.25 -12.08 9.20
CA ILE A 111 17.18 -11.62 8.17
C ILE A 111 18.29 -10.68 8.71
N GLY A 112 18.48 -10.62 10.03
CA GLY A 112 19.55 -9.86 10.68
C GLY A 112 19.43 -8.33 10.54
N LYS A 113 18.23 -7.82 10.26
CA LYS A 113 17.98 -6.36 10.13
C LYS A 113 17.67 -5.70 11.47
N THR A 114 17.29 -6.48 12.47
CA THR A 114 17.22 -6.07 13.87
C THR A 114 17.83 -7.13 14.76
N SER A 115 18.47 -6.71 15.85
CA SER A 115 19.11 -7.58 16.86
C SER A 115 18.22 -7.87 18.07
N LYS A 116 17.05 -7.22 18.14
CA LYS A 116 16.06 -7.38 19.21
C LYS A 116 14.66 -7.17 18.65
N LEU A 117 13.65 -7.70 19.35
CA LEU A 117 12.23 -7.45 19.13
C LEU A 117 11.69 -6.68 20.32
N LEU A 118 11.20 -5.46 20.13
CA LEU A 118 10.39 -4.81 21.17
C LEU A 118 9.04 -5.53 21.28
N TYR A 119 8.55 -5.69 22.51
CA TYR A 119 7.21 -6.23 22.71
C TYR A 119 6.16 -5.22 22.24
N PHE A 120 5.27 -5.67 21.35
CA PHE A 120 4.16 -4.89 20.85
C PHE A 120 2.85 -5.44 21.43
N PRO A 121 2.12 -4.66 22.24
CA PRO A 121 0.83 -5.08 22.79
C PRO A 121 -0.20 -5.43 21.70
N ASP A 122 -1.04 -6.44 21.93
CA ASP A 122 -2.11 -6.84 20.99
C ASP A 122 -3.05 -5.68 20.61
N ILE A 123 -3.25 -4.73 21.53
CA ILE A 123 -4.03 -3.51 21.29
C ILE A 123 -3.50 -2.73 20.09
N MET A 124 -2.17 -2.65 19.89
CA MET A 124 -1.56 -1.94 18.76
C MET A 124 -1.95 -2.57 17.42
N GLN A 125 -1.95 -3.91 17.35
CA GLN A 125 -2.35 -4.63 16.14
C GLN A 125 -3.85 -4.44 15.87
N ALA A 126 -4.69 -4.45 16.91
CA ALA A 126 -6.12 -4.20 16.78
C ALA A 126 -6.41 -2.80 16.22
N HIS A 127 -5.75 -1.76 16.74
CA HIS A 127 -5.88 -0.40 16.22
C HIS A 127 -5.36 -0.26 14.78
N LEU A 128 -4.24 -0.91 14.43
CA LEU A 128 -3.77 -0.92 13.05
C LEU A 128 -4.82 -1.55 12.12
N ASN A 129 -5.38 -2.70 12.49
CA ASN A 129 -6.37 -3.40 11.70
C ASN A 129 -7.63 -2.55 11.48
N GLU A 130 -8.08 -1.86 12.53
CA GLU A 130 -9.23 -0.96 12.45
C GLU A 130 -8.93 0.24 11.54
N LEU A 131 -7.73 0.83 11.62
CA LEU A 131 -7.32 1.90 10.72
C LEU A 131 -7.27 1.42 9.26
N ILE A 132 -6.69 0.25 8.99
CA ILE A 132 -6.67 -0.35 7.64
C ILE A 132 -8.09 -0.55 7.11
N LYS A 133 -9.01 -1.03 7.95
CA LYS A 133 -10.43 -1.20 7.60
C LYS A 133 -11.07 0.14 7.22
N GLN A 134 -10.82 1.20 7.98
CA GLN A 134 -11.33 2.54 7.69
C GLN A 134 -10.75 3.11 6.39
N ILE A 135 -9.45 2.93 6.14
CA ILE A 135 -8.80 3.33 4.89
C ILE A 135 -9.38 2.55 3.69
N ASN A 136 -9.55 1.24 3.82
CA ASN A 136 -10.10 0.39 2.76
C ASN A 136 -11.57 0.73 2.44
N LYS A 137 -12.36 1.10 3.46
CA LYS A 137 -13.70 1.63 3.26
C LYS A 137 -13.68 2.94 2.47
N PHE A 138 -12.81 3.87 2.84
CA PHE A 138 -12.61 5.12 2.10
C PHE A 138 -12.24 4.86 0.64
N ILE A 139 -11.23 4.00 0.39
CA ILE A 139 -10.80 3.60 -0.96
C ILE A 139 -11.97 3.08 -1.80
N THR A 140 -12.77 2.18 -1.22
CA THR A 140 -13.92 1.57 -1.90
C THR A 140 -14.94 2.62 -2.30
N MET A 141 -15.34 3.47 -1.34
CA MET A 141 -16.29 4.56 -1.60
C MET A 141 -15.76 5.54 -2.66
N THR A 142 -14.48 5.90 -2.61
CA THR A 142 -13.87 6.85 -3.55
C THR A 142 -13.78 6.30 -4.97
N ASN A 143 -13.58 5.00 -5.14
CA ASN A 143 -13.64 4.34 -6.45
C ASN A 143 -15.08 4.24 -6.96
N GLU A 144 -16.04 3.87 -6.09
CA GLU A 144 -17.46 3.73 -6.43
C GLU A 144 -18.09 5.04 -6.90
N LEU A 145 -17.77 6.17 -6.24
CA LEU A 145 -18.21 7.50 -6.67
C LEU A 145 -17.83 7.85 -8.12
N GLU A 146 -16.80 7.18 -8.64
CA GLU A 146 -16.26 7.36 -9.98
C GLU A 146 -16.64 6.24 -10.94
N ASN A 147 -17.57 5.37 -10.53
CA ASN A 147 -17.99 4.16 -11.24
C ASN A 147 -16.83 3.20 -11.56
N LEU A 148 -15.84 3.11 -10.66
CA LEU A 148 -14.70 2.21 -10.77
C LEU A 148 -14.85 1.00 -9.85
N VAL A 149 -14.46 -0.17 -10.34
CA VAL A 149 -14.34 -1.37 -9.51
C VAL A 149 -13.05 -1.30 -8.70
N THR A 150 -13.15 -1.55 -7.39
CA THR A 150 -11.98 -1.62 -6.50
C THR A 150 -11.26 -2.95 -6.70
N PRO A 151 -10.02 -2.96 -7.21
CA PRO A 151 -9.31 -4.19 -7.52
C PRO A 151 -8.64 -4.78 -6.28
N PHE A 152 -8.68 -6.10 -6.14
CA PHE A 152 -7.90 -6.83 -5.13
C PHE A 152 -6.53 -7.22 -5.71
N LEU A 153 -5.60 -6.26 -5.74
CA LEU A 153 -4.27 -6.48 -6.35
C LEU A 153 -3.30 -7.30 -5.48
N HIS A 154 -3.62 -7.60 -4.22
CA HIS A 154 -2.78 -8.46 -3.39
C HIS A 154 -2.53 -9.81 -4.10
N THR A 155 -3.57 -10.45 -4.62
CA THR A 155 -3.44 -11.70 -5.41
C THR A 155 -2.57 -11.57 -6.65
N TYR A 156 -2.48 -10.38 -7.27
CA TYR A 156 -1.70 -10.17 -8.50
C TYR A 156 -0.21 -9.90 -8.21
N VAL A 157 0.09 -9.17 -7.13
CA VAL A 157 1.47 -8.94 -6.67
C VAL A 157 2.06 -10.23 -6.07
N TYR A 158 1.27 -11.02 -5.35
CA TYR A 158 1.71 -12.33 -4.82
C TYR A 158 1.99 -13.37 -5.92
N LYS A 159 1.14 -13.44 -6.97
CA LYS A 159 1.40 -14.33 -8.12
C LYS A 159 2.62 -13.93 -8.93
N SER A 160 2.91 -12.63 -9.06
CA SER A 160 4.06 -12.13 -9.83
C SER A 160 5.39 -12.14 -9.07
N SER A 161 5.37 -12.24 -7.73
CA SER A 161 6.58 -12.30 -6.89
C SER A 161 7.15 -13.71 -6.67
N GLY A 162 6.52 -14.76 -7.20
CA GLY A 162 7.04 -16.14 -7.15
C GLY A 162 7.07 -16.80 -5.77
N LEU A 163 6.58 -16.11 -4.72
CA LEU A 163 6.49 -16.65 -3.36
C LEU A 163 5.28 -17.60 -3.28
N LYS A 164 5.56 -18.91 -3.32
CA LYS A 164 4.56 -19.95 -3.03
C LYS A 164 4.06 -19.76 -1.60
N LEU A 165 2.76 -19.51 -1.45
CA LEU A 165 2.12 -19.55 -0.15
C LEU A 165 1.71 -21.00 0.13
N ASP A 166 2.49 -21.68 0.96
CA ASP A 166 1.90 -22.68 1.84
C ASP A 166 1.09 -21.92 2.87
N ILE A 167 -0.24 -22.10 2.89
CA ILE A 167 -1.07 -22.38 4.08
C ILE A 167 -2.57 -22.08 3.84
N PHE A 168 -3.33 -23.16 3.99
CA PHE A 168 -4.66 -23.36 4.60
C PHE A 168 -5.74 -22.27 4.51
N ILE A 169 -6.81 -22.62 3.79
CA ILE A 169 -8.17 -22.11 4.02
C ILE A 169 -8.88 -23.18 4.87
N GLN A 170 -9.26 -22.84 6.10
CA GLN A 170 -10.36 -23.52 6.80
C GLN A 170 -11.64 -22.72 6.52
N ASN A 171 -12.72 -23.49 6.27
CA ASN A 171 -14.05 -23.03 5.84
C ASN A 171 -14.63 -21.86 6.64
#